data_AF-A0A7S2WVA5-F1
#
_entry.id   AF-A0A7S2WVA5-F1
#
_cell.length_a   1.000
_cell.length_b   1.000
_cell.length_c   1.000
_cell.angle_alpha   90.00
_cell.angle_beta   90.00
_cell.angle_gamma   90.00
#
_symmetry.space_group_name_H-M   'P 1'
#
loop_
_entity.id
_entity.type
_entity.pdbx_description
1 polymer ?
#
loop_
_entity_poly.entity_id
_entity_poly.type
_entity_poly.pdbx_seq_one_letter_code
_entity_poly.pdbx_strand_id
1 'polypeptide(L)'
;LGPVCRLVASPSSYLKRLSLEGNFLGAPGLRHLAGALEATSNLQHLDLTATGIGRPITLNKSLAEMEEAQQEVLDSWLAFTLALQANINRTVGSWLTGLILLDNHLMEKQAQLLHTAAISSTPPGRLRTLKVDLSLPGPLFEALWREEEGHSGGGKKKKGAWATL
;
A
#
# COMPACT_ATOMS: atom_id res chain seq x y z
N LEU A 1 -12.12 -2.19 12.29
CA LEU A 1 -11.93 -1.84 10.86
C LEU A 1 -13.24 -1.60 10.09
N GLY A 2 -14.32 -2.36 10.30
CA GLY A 2 -15.58 -2.25 9.52
C GLY A 2 -16.15 -0.83 9.29
N PRO A 3 -16.30 0.03 10.32
CA PRO A 3 -16.78 1.40 10.12
C PRO A 3 -15.86 2.26 9.24
N VAL A 4 -14.54 2.07 9.36
CA VAL A 4 -13.53 2.76 8.54
C VAL A 4 -13.65 2.34 7.08
N CYS A 5 -13.77 1.03 6.81
CA CYS A 5 -14.00 0.53 5.45
C CYS A 5 -15.27 1.09 4.82
N ARG A 6 -16.37 1.23 5.58
CA ARG A 6 -17.60 1.87 5.07
C ARG A 6 -17.37 3.34 4.70
N LEU A 7 -16.55 4.05 5.48
CA LEU A 7 -16.24 5.45 5.21
C LEU A 7 -15.31 5.61 4.00
N VAL A 8 -14.36 4.69 3.81
CA VAL A 8 -13.52 4.62 2.60
C VAL A 8 -14.38 4.32 1.38
N ALA A 9 -15.29 3.33 1.49
CA ALA A 9 -16.17 2.86 0.43
C ALA A 9 -17.32 3.82 0.08
N SER A 10 -17.50 4.91 0.84
CA SER A 10 -18.64 5.81 0.66
C SER A 10 -18.34 6.87 -0.41
N PRO A 11 -19.17 6.99 -1.46
CA PRO A 11 -18.97 7.98 -2.52
C PRO A 11 -19.15 9.42 -2.04
N SER A 12 -19.92 9.63 -0.96
CA SER A 12 -20.12 10.93 -0.31
C SER A 12 -19.02 11.28 0.70
N SER A 13 -18.06 10.38 0.93
CA SER A 13 -16.95 10.65 1.83
C SER A 13 -16.00 11.68 1.23
N TYR A 14 -15.75 12.76 1.96
CA TYR A 14 -14.74 13.75 1.60
C TYR A 14 -13.33 13.33 2.07
N LEU A 15 -13.15 12.11 2.58
CA LEU A 15 -11.88 11.66 3.11
C LEU A 15 -10.84 11.56 2.00
N LYS A 16 -9.77 12.37 2.12
CA LYS A 16 -8.62 12.38 1.18
C LYS A 16 -7.39 11.68 1.74
N ARG A 17 -7.26 11.62 3.05
CA ARG A 17 -6.11 11.02 3.73
C ARG A 17 -6.59 10.13 4.87
N LEU A 18 -6.03 8.93 4.96
CA LEU A 18 -6.30 7.98 6.02
C LEU A 18 -4.96 7.44 6.50
N SER A 19 -4.67 7.62 7.79
CA SER A 19 -3.60 6.89 8.46
C SER A 19 -4.21 5.82 9.35
N LEU A 20 -3.72 4.60 9.18
CA LEU A 20 -3.97 3.46 10.05
C LEU A 20 -2.66 3.01 10.71
N GLU A 21 -1.65 3.89 10.76
CA GLU A 21 -0.35 3.60 11.33
C GLU A 21 -0.45 2.92 12.72
N GLY A 22 0.32 1.86 12.92
CA GLY A 22 0.38 1.13 14.19
C GLY A 22 -0.89 0.37 14.58
N ASN A 23 -1.91 0.32 13.72
CA ASN A 23 -3.10 -0.50 13.96
C ASN A 23 -2.84 -1.90 13.40
N PHE A 24 -2.81 -2.91 14.26
CA PHE A 24 -2.61 -4.31 13.86
C PHE A 24 -3.75 -4.81 12.95
N LEU A 25 -3.64 -4.57 11.64
CA LEU A 25 -4.62 -4.96 10.63
C LEU A 25 -4.46 -6.43 10.25
N GLY A 26 -3.20 -6.85 10.05
CA GLY A 26 -2.88 -8.15 9.48
C GLY A 26 -3.49 -8.38 8.10
N ALA A 27 -3.36 -9.61 7.60
CA ALA A 27 -3.96 -10.03 6.33
C ALA A 27 -5.49 -9.80 6.26
N PRO A 28 -6.29 -10.16 7.30
CA PRO A 28 -7.73 -9.93 7.24
C PRO A 28 -8.09 -8.45 7.12
N GLY A 29 -7.38 -7.57 7.81
CA GLY A 29 -7.60 -6.12 7.73
C GLY A 29 -7.27 -5.57 6.35
N LEU A 30 -6.16 -6.00 5.75
CA LEU A 30 -5.79 -5.62 4.39
C LEU A 30 -6.88 -6.04 3.38
N ARG A 31 -7.43 -7.26 3.51
CA ARG A 31 -8.51 -7.77 2.65
C ARG A 31 -9.79 -6.93 2.76
N HIS A 32 -10.16 -6.51 3.97
CA HIS A 32 -11.32 -5.61 4.16
C HIS A 32 -11.09 -4.22 3.55
N LEU A 33 -9.86 -3.69 3.63
CA LEU A 33 -9.50 -2.44 2.97
C LEU A 33 -9.54 -2.57 1.44
N ALA A 34 -9.11 -3.71 0.89
CA ALA A 34 -9.19 -3.99 -0.54
C ALA A 34 -10.62 -3.82 -1.07
N GLY A 35 -11.60 -4.48 -0.43
CA GLY A 35 -13.01 -4.34 -0.81
C GLY A 35 -13.53 -2.91 -0.70
N ALA A 36 -13.04 -2.13 0.28
CA ALA A 36 -13.42 -0.72 0.40
C ALA A 36 -12.84 0.17 -0.71
N LEU A 37 -11.57 -0.05 -1.09
CA LEU A 37 -10.91 0.68 -2.17
C LEU A 37 -11.54 0.38 -3.54
N GLU A 38 -11.97 -0.88 -3.73
CA GLU A 38 -12.65 -1.35 -4.93
C GLU A 38 -14.06 -0.77 -5.09
N ALA A 39 -14.80 -0.58 -4.00
CA ALA A 39 -16.18 -0.09 -4.05
C ALA A 39 -16.26 1.36 -4.58
N THR A 40 -15.74 2.34 -3.85
CA THR A 40 -15.51 3.71 -4.30
C THR A 40 -14.55 4.36 -3.32
N SER A 41 -13.64 5.24 -3.76
CA SER A 41 -12.76 5.92 -2.82
C SER A 41 -12.36 7.28 -3.35
N ASN A 42 -12.75 8.33 -2.63
CA ASN A 42 -12.19 9.67 -2.79
C ASN A 42 -10.79 9.82 -2.16
N LEU A 43 -10.29 8.75 -1.53
CA LEU A 43 -9.01 8.69 -0.84
C LEU A 43 -7.86 8.88 -1.82
N GLN A 44 -6.93 9.74 -1.44
CA GLN A 44 -5.73 10.07 -2.21
C GLN A 44 -4.48 9.56 -1.49
N HIS A 45 -4.49 9.51 -0.15
CA HIS A 45 -3.36 9.02 0.63
C HIS A 45 -3.81 7.98 1.64
N LEU A 46 -3.11 6.85 1.64
CA LEU A 46 -3.30 5.77 2.60
C LEU A 46 -1.96 5.44 3.24
N ASP A 47 -1.92 5.51 4.57
CA ASP A 47 -0.77 5.12 5.38
C ASP A 47 -1.12 3.86 6.17
N LEU A 48 -0.37 2.80 5.89
CA LEU A 48 -0.47 1.48 6.53
C LEU A 48 0.82 1.15 7.29
N THR A 49 1.59 2.14 7.70
CA THR A 49 2.86 1.93 8.40
C THR A 49 2.67 1.07 9.65
N ALA A 50 3.52 0.07 9.85
CA ALA A 50 3.50 -0.79 11.04
C ALA A 50 2.12 -1.42 11.34
N THR A 51 1.39 -1.87 10.31
CA THR A 51 0.06 -2.51 10.46
C THR A 51 0.12 -4.04 10.43
N GLY A 52 1.31 -4.62 10.26
CA GLY A 52 1.53 -6.06 10.28
C GLY A 52 0.96 -6.79 9.07
N ILE A 53 0.74 -6.08 7.95
CA ILE A 53 0.10 -6.67 6.75
C ILE A 53 1.04 -7.55 5.92
N GLY A 54 2.36 -7.49 6.13
CA GLY A 54 3.35 -8.28 5.36
C GLY A 54 3.66 -9.66 5.96
N ARG A 55 3.20 -9.95 7.19
CA ARG A 55 3.45 -11.23 7.86
C ARG A 55 2.19 -11.82 8.48
N PRO A 56 2.10 -13.16 8.52
CA PRO A 56 1.02 -13.81 9.24
C PRO A 56 1.18 -13.55 10.75
N ILE A 57 0.07 -13.26 11.42
CA ILE A 57 0.04 -13.14 12.88
C ILE A 57 -0.13 -14.56 13.43
N THR A 58 0.99 -15.23 13.68
CA THR A 58 1.00 -16.58 14.22
C THR A 58 1.91 -16.66 15.44
N LEU A 59 1.36 -17.11 16.56
CA LEU A 59 2.10 -17.49 17.75
C LEU A 59 1.92 -19.01 17.93
N ASN A 60 3.01 -19.73 18.16
CA ASN A 60 3.01 -21.17 18.50
C ASN A 60 2.26 -22.09 17.52
N LYS A 61 2.37 -21.81 16.22
CA LYS A 61 1.77 -22.65 15.17
C LYS A 61 2.74 -23.69 14.63
N SER A 62 2.21 -24.83 14.20
CA SER A 62 2.95 -25.85 13.46
C SER A 62 3.35 -25.35 12.07
N LEU A 63 4.31 -26.03 11.42
CA LEU A 63 4.79 -25.65 10.09
C LEU A 63 3.66 -25.58 9.05
N ALA A 64 2.74 -26.55 9.05
CA ALA A 64 1.61 -26.60 8.12
C ALA A 64 0.68 -25.37 8.29
N GLU A 65 0.39 -24.99 9.52
CA GLU A 65 -0.45 -23.82 9.81
C GLU A 65 0.27 -22.49 9.52
N MET A 66 1.61 -22.47 9.52
CA MET A 66 2.39 -21.33 9.07
C MET A 66 2.30 -21.16 7.55
N GLU A 67 2.37 -22.24 6.78
CA GLU A 67 2.22 -22.20 5.32
C GLU A 67 0.83 -21.69 4.91
N GLU A 68 -0.23 -22.17 5.56
CA GLU A 68 -1.60 -21.69 5.32
C GLU A 68 -1.74 -20.20 5.65
N ALA A 69 -1.19 -19.75 6.78
CA ALA A 69 -1.25 -18.35 7.17
C ALA A 69 -0.43 -17.45 6.21
N GLN A 70 0.70 -17.94 5.68
CA GLN A 70 1.44 -17.24 4.63
C GLN A 70 0.63 -17.12 3.33
N GLN A 71 -0.12 -18.16 2.97
CA GLN A 71 -1.00 -18.13 1.81
C GLN A 71 -2.13 -17.10 2.01
N GLU A 72 -2.74 -17.03 3.20
CA GLU A 72 -3.76 -16.02 3.51
C GLU A 72 -3.23 -14.58 3.36
N VAL A 73 -1.99 -14.34 3.80
CA VAL A 73 -1.31 -13.06 3.58
C VAL A 73 -1.19 -12.77 2.08
N LEU A 74 -0.74 -13.75 1.30
CA LEU A 74 -0.57 -13.56 -0.15
C LEU A 74 -1.91 -13.29 -0.86
N ASP A 75 -2.96 -14.01 -0.50
CA ASP A 75 -4.32 -13.82 -1.05
C ASP A 75 -4.87 -12.44 -0.71
N SER A 76 -4.61 -11.96 0.50
CA SER A 76 -5.02 -10.62 0.95
C SER A 76 -4.27 -9.52 0.20
N TRP A 77 -2.98 -9.74 -0.08
CA TRP A 77 -2.18 -8.85 -0.94
C TRP A 77 -2.66 -8.85 -2.38
N LEU A 78 -2.99 -10.02 -2.94
CA LEU A 78 -3.55 -10.11 -4.28
C LEU A 78 -4.86 -9.34 -4.40
N ALA A 79 -5.78 -9.51 -3.44
CA ALA A 79 -7.03 -8.74 -3.41
C ALA A 79 -6.75 -7.23 -3.33
N PHE A 80 -5.81 -6.82 -2.48
CA PHE A 80 -5.45 -5.41 -2.32
C PHE A 80 -4.82 -4.81 -3.58
N THR A 81 -3.92 -5.52 -4.26
CA THR A 81 -3.27 -5.01 -5.48
C THR A 81 -4.23 -4.95 -6.66
N LEU A 82 -5.18 -5.88 -6.76
CA LEU A 82 -6.28 -5.80 -7.72
C LEU A 82 -7.18 -4.59 -7.46
N ALA A 83 -7.56 -4.36 -6.20
CA ALA A 83 -8.35 -3.18 -5.83
C ALA A 83 -7.57 -1.87 -6.08
N LEU A 84 -6.27 -1.86 -5.81
CA LEU A 84 -5.38 -0.74 -6.09
C LEU A 84 -5.31 -0.47 -7.60
N GLN A 85 -5.15 -1.51 -8.42
CA GLN A 85 -5.15 -1.39 -9.87
C GLN A 85 -6.48 -0.83 -10.39
N ALA A 86 -7.60 -1.36 -9.89
CA ALA A 86 -8.93 -0.88 -10.23
C ALA A 86 -9.10 0.61 -9.86
N ASN A 87 -8.65 1.02 -8.67
CA ASN A 87 -8.69 2.39 -8.20
C ASN A 87 -7.85 3.33 -9.09
N ILE A 88 -6.62 2.91 -9.39
CA ILE A 88 -5.68 3.66 -10.20
C ILE A 88 -6.18 3.80 -11.63
N ASN A 89 -6.82 2.79 -12.23
CA ASN A 89 -7.29 2.84 -13.61
C ASN A 89 -8.63 3.60 -13.79
N ARG A 90 -9.24 4.13 -12.72
CA ARG A 90 -10.50 4.89 -12.84
C ARG A 90 -10.31 6.14 -13.70
N THR A 91 -11.26 6.39 -14.58
CA THR A 91 -11.27 7.56 -15.47
C THR A 91 -11.90 8.80 -14.82
N VAL A 92 -12.70 8.61 -13.77
CA VAL A 92 -13.45 9.68 -13.09
C VAL A 92 -13.33 9.52 -11.58
N GLY A 93 -13.24 10.64 -10.86
CA GLY A 93 -13.08 10.68 -9.40
C GLY A 93 -11.64 10.90 -8.95
N SER A 94 -11.43 10.96 -7.63
CA SER A 94 -10.06 10.96 -7.06
C SER A 94 -9.51 9.53 -7.05
N TRP A 95 -8.22 9.38 -7.28
CA TRP A 95 -7.51 8.12 -7.17
C TRP A 95 -6.43 8.21 -6.10
N LEU A 96 -5.96 7.04 -5.65
CA LEU A 96 -4.87 6.96 -4.71
C LEU A 96 -3.57 7.44 -5.37
N THR A 97 -2.98 8.47 -4.79
CA THR A 97 -1.71 9.06 -5.23
C THR A 97 -0.57 8.78 -4.26
N GLY A 98 -0.89 8.48 -3.00
CA GLY A 98 0.08 8.16 -1.96
C GLY A 98 -0.27 6.87 -1.24
N LEU A 99 0.71 5.97 -1.14
CA LEU A 99 0.62 4.74 -0.38
C LEU A 99 1.91 4.56 0.43
N ILE A 100 1.77 4.45 1.75
CA ILE A 100 2.89 4.22 2.66
C ILE A 100 2.69 2.85 3.31
N LEU A 101 3.70 1.99 3.16
CA LEU A 101 3.69 0.58 3.58
C LEU A 101 4.88 0.25 4.47
N LEU A 102 5.51 1.25 5.08
CA LEU A 102 6.70 1.09 5.91
C LEU A 102 6.45 0.16 7.10
N ASP A 103 7.50 -0.51 7.56
CA ASP A 103 7.52 -1.38 8.73
C ASP A 103 6.43 -2.46 8.73
N ASN A 104 6.09 -3.00 7.55
CA ASN A 104 5.11 -4.10 7.45
C ASN A 104 5.74 -5.49 7.26
N HIS A 105 7.05 -5.53 7.09
CA HIS A 105 7.85 -6.71 6.77
C HIS A 105 7.37 -7.43 5.51
N LEU A 106 7.14 -6.68 4.44
CA LEU A 106 6.83 -7.19 3.11
C LEU A 106 7.91 -8.19 2.67
N MET A 107 7.47 -9.35 2.20
CA MET A 107 8.35 -10.30 1.54
C MET A 107 8.33 -10.05 0.02
N GLU A 108 9.24 -10.71 -0.68
CA GLU A 108 9.42 -10.56 -2.12
C GLU A 108 8.13 -10.82 -2.92
N LYS A 109 7.34 -11.84 -2.54
CA LYS A 109 6.08 -12.14 -3.23
C LYS A 109 5.06 -11.00 -3.14
N GLN A 110 4.91 -10.36 -1.98
CA GLN A 110 4.02 -9.20 -1.83
C GLN A 110 4.54 -7.99 -2.61
N ALA A 111 5.85 -7.76 -2.57
CA ALA A 111 6.50 -6.69 -3.32
C ALA A 111 6.30 -6.86 -4.85
N GLN A 112 6.41 -8.09 -5.36
CA GLN A 112 6.16 -8.41 -6.76
C GLN A 112 4.70 -8.17 -7.17
N LEU A 113 3.73 -8.54 -6.33
CA LEU A 113 2.30 -8.24 -6.57
C LEU A 113 2.07 -6.72 -6.65
N LEU A 114 2.67 -5.98 -5.72
CA LEU A 114 2.57 -4.53 -5.69
C LEU A 114 3.24 -3.88 -6.90
N HIS A 115 4.38 -4.41 -7.32
CA HIS A 115 5.13 -3.95 -8.49
C HIS A 115 4.29 -4.09 -9.76
N THR A 116 3.67 -5.25 -9.96
CA THR A 116 2.75 -5.48 -11.09
C THR A 116 1.61 -4.46 -11.09
N ALA A 117 0.94 -4.24 -9.97
CA ALA A 117 -0.16 -3.28 -9.88
C ALA A 117 0.28 -1.81 -10.03
N ALA A 118 1.47 -1.47 -9.52
CA ALA A 118 2.04 -0.14 -9.63
C ALA A 118 2.46 0.20 -11.06
N ILE A 119 3.07 -0.76 -11.78
CA ILE A 119 3.58 -0.55 -13.14
C ILE A 119 2.45 -0.57 -14.17
N SER A 120 1.44 -1.40 -13.98
CA SER A 120 0.26 -1.40 -14.84
C SER A 120 -0.64 -0.17 -14.65
N SER A 121 -0.24 0.80 -13.81
CA SER A 121 -0.92 2.09 -13.71
C SER A 121 -0.85 2.84 -15.04
N THR A 122 -2.01 3.17 -15.62
CA THR A 122 -2.09 4.01 -16.83
C THR A 122 -2.86 5.30 -16.56
N PRO A 123 -2.32 6.49 -16.91
CA PRO A 123 -0.93 6.70 -17.32
C PRO A 123 0.05 6.35 -16.17
N PRO A 124 1.28 5.94 -16.51
CA PRO A 124 2.33 5.67 -15.53
C PRO A 124 2.51 6.90 -14.63
N GLY A 125 2.60 6.67 -13.32
CA GLY A 125 2.85 7.74 -12.34
C GLY A 125 1.62 8.29 -11.60
N ARG A 126 0.47 7.61 -11.65
CA ARG A 126 -0.67 7.98 -10.79
C ARG A 126 -0.37 7.84 -9.30
N LEU A 127 0.34 6.77 -8.92
CA LEU A 127 0.85 6.59 -7.56
C LEU A 127 2.19 7.32 -7.42
N ARG A 128 2.12 8.58 -7.00
CA ARG A 128 3.24 9.53 -6.90
C ARG A 128 4.13 9.26 -5.70
N THR A 129 3.52 8.87 -4.59
CA THR A 129 4.22 8.43 -3.39
C THR A 129 3.95 6.96 -3.17
N LEU A 130 5.00 6.15 -3.20
CA LEU A 130 4.99 4.77 -2.76
C LEU A 130 6.22 4.53 -1.88
N LYS A 131 5.97 4.34 -0.59
CA LYS A 131 7.01 4.01 0.39
C LYS A 131 6.84 2.56 0.82
N VAL A 132 7.90 1.78 0.73
CA VAL A 132 7.94 0.34 1.04
C VAL A 132 9.12 0.06 1.97
N ASP A 133 9.10 -1.11 2.62
CA ASP A 133 10.13 -1.49 3.58
C ASP A 133 11.54 -1.42 3.00
N LEU A 134 12.46 -0.85 3.77
CA LEU A 134 13.90 -0.81 3.45
C LEU A 134 14.54 -2.21 3.42
N SER A 135 13.86 -3.22 3.97
CA SER A 135 14.32 -4.61 3.98
C SER A 135 14.10 -5.34 2.65
N LEU A 136 13.45 -4.72 1.66
CA LEU A 136 13.25 -5.33 0.35
C LEU A 136 14.57 -5.45 -0.43
N PRO A 137 14.71 -6.47 -1.30
CA PRO A 137 15.86 -6.55 -2.20
C PRO A 137 16.01 -5.28 -3.05
N GLY A 138 17.24 -4.81 -3.25
CA GLY A 138 17.56 -3.55 -3.93
C GLY A 138 16.76 -3.30 -5.23
N PRO A 139 16.73 -4.24 -6.19
CA PRO A 139 15.96 -4.06 -7.42
C PRO A 139 14.45 -3.85 -7.22
N LEU A 140 13.85 -4.54 -6.25
CA LEU A 140 12.43 -4.37 -5.92
C LEU A 140 12.18 -3.07 -5.16
N PHE A 141 13.08 -2.72 -4.23
CA PHE A 141 13.01 -1.46 -3.52
C PHE A 141 13.07 -0.28 -4.51
N GLU A 142 14.04 -0.26 -5.42
CA GLU A 142 14.21 0.81 -6.42
C GLU A 142 13.01 0.91 -7.37
N ALA A 143 12.41 -0.22 -7.76
CA ALA A 143 11.25 -0.22 -8.65
C ALA A 143 9.95 0.26 -7.97
N LEU A 144 9.83 0.05 -6.66
CA LEU A 144 8.64 0.40 -5.89
C LEU A 144 8.74 1.78 -5.25
N TRP A 145 9.89 2.10 -4.66
CA TRP A 145 10.10 3.31 -3.89
C TRP A 145 10.05 4.55 -4.77
N ARG A 146 9.17 5.48 -4.41
CA ARG A 146 9.11 6.82 -5.01
C ARG A 146 8.43 7.79 -4.06
N GLU A 147 8.92 9.01 -4.06
CA GLU A 147 8.36 10.10 -3.28
C GLU A 147 8.37 11.34 -4.17
N GLU A 148 7.19 11.80 -4.55
CA GLU A 148 7.06 13.08 -5.23
C GLU A 148 6.99 14.17 -4.14
N GLU A 149 7.88 15.16 -4.21
CA GLU A 149 7.85 16.33 -3.32
C GLU A 149 6.59 17.19 -3.61
N GLY A 150 5.49 16.85 -2.96
CA GLY A 150 4.26 17.64 -3.00
C GLY A 150 4.30 18.79 -2.00
N HIS A 151 4.69 20.00 -2.46
CA HIS A 151 4.31 21.32 -1.93
C HIS A 151 3.93 21.39 -0.43
N SER A 152 4.86 21.05 0.47
CA SER A 152 4.80 21.59 1.83
C SER A 152 5.41 23.00 1.77
N GLY A 153 4.58 24.01 2.02
CA GLY A 153 5.07 25.37 2.19
C GLY A 153 6.21 25.41 3.22
N GLY A 154 7.30 26.09 2.84
CA GLY A 154 8.33 26.57 3.75
C GLY A 154 9.45 25.58 4.08
N GLY A 155 10.55 25.63 3.32
CA GLY A 155 11.85 25.14 3.80
C GLY A 155 12.75 24.56 2.73
N LYS A 156 13.56 25.41 2.08
CA LYS A 156 14.70 24.98 1.26
C LYS A 156 15.58 24.00 2.07
N LYS A 157 15.79 22.78 1.58
CA LYS A 157 17.08 22.09 1.75
C LYS A 157 17.57 21.54 0.42
N LYS A 158 18.86 21.79 0.20
CA LYS A 158 19.58 21.74 -1.07
C LYS A 158 19.81 20.30 -1.54
N LYS A 159 19.79 20.18 -2.87
CA LYS A 159 20.29 19.10 -3.74
C LYS A 159 21.53 18.37 -3.16
N GLY A 160 21.45 17.05 -3.10
CA GLY A 160 22.60 16.15 -3.06
C GLY A 160 22.59 15.28 -4.31
N ALA A 161 23.44 15.62 -5.28
CA ALA A 161 23.73 14.79 -6.43
C ALA A 161 24.48 13.53 -5.95
N TRP A 162 24.01 12.35 -6.29
CA TRP A 162 24.82 11.15 -6.21
C TRP A 162 25.40 10.92 -7.59
N ALA A 163 26.65 11.37 -7.73
CA ALA A 163 27.49 11.02 -8.86
C ALA A 163 27.93 9.57 -8.72
N THR A 164 27.82 8.84 -9.82
CA THR A 164 28.41 7.53 -10.08
C THR A 164 29.89 7.52 -9.75
N LEU A 165 30.31 6.57 -8.91
CA LEU A 165 31.63 5.93 -8.95
C LEU A 165 31.48 4.47 -8.50
#